data_AF-A0A4R3SWB0-F1
#
_entry.id   AF-A0A4R3SWB0-F1
#
_cell.length_a   1.000
_cell.length_b   1.000
_cell.length_c   1.000
_cell.angle_alpha   90.00
_cell.angle_beta   90.00
_cell.angle_gamma   90.00
#
_symmetry.space_group_name_H-M   'P 1'
#
loop_
_entity.id
_entity.type
_entity.pdbx_description
1 polymer ?
#
loop_
_entity_poly.entity_id
_entity_poly.type
_entity_poly.pdbx_seq_one_letter_code
_entity_poly.pdbx_strand_id
1 'polypeptide(L)'
;MKKLRYLFILCVFCIGCTPELDVTINDNIVIEYGHAIHKNVLIDAKKSNKNVSVSKIEGLDINKIGRQEVKVTFTDGSRTLEKQMVIDVEDTAYPIIKFKKKVVTLNTDEKYDVRNNIKTVKDPVDGDLAYSDKKTEKNGYYIDSGKLNTKKAGTYEVMVFAKDVNGNEAKASFKVVVKKKKVVKPVSEPTNNGVSNSNTPNVSGQSNNNTNTSNNTNKGNASNSTNKVPAKNDTSSSGNKTNKPPSGNKKDDGKLCPLAYYDPYQPCDAIIGPKGGYGVYPTMEAALNDGYRLWEIENTPYYNRGFTVGTLFNNLNRPKAYTIFWN
;
A
#
# COMPACT_ATOMS: atom_id res chain seq x y z
N MET A 1 33.56 -83.31 37.69
CA MET A 1 33.14 -81.94 38.02
C MET A 1 34.32 -80.99 37.85
N LYS A 2 34.42 -80.31 36.70
CA LYS A 2 35.46 -79.29 36.44
C LYS A 2 34.79 -77.91 36.53
N LYS A 3 35.25 -77.08 37.46
CA LYS A 3 34.73 -75.71 37.67
C LYS A 3 35.30 -74.80 36.57
N LEU A 4 34.42 -74.32 35.69
CA LEU A 4 34.74 -73.35 34.64
C LEU A 4 34.70 -71.94 35.26
N ARG A 5 35.84 -71.26 35.30
CA ARG A 5 35.97 -69.88 35.78
C ARG A 5 35.57 -68.95 34.63
N TYR A 6 34.44 -68.25 34.77
CA TYR A 6 34.05 -67.17 33.86
C TYR A 6 34.79 -65.88 34.24
N LEU A 7 35.60 -65.40 33.31
CA LEU A 7 36.24 -64.09 33.33
C LEU A 7 35.17 -63.05 32.96
N PHE A 8 34.75 -62.24 33.94
CA PHE A 8 33.89 -61.07 33.71
C PHE A 8 34.74 -59.99 33.02
N ILE A 9 34.61 -59.87 31.70
CA ILE A 9 35.12 -58.71 30.96
C ILE A 9 34.11 -57.58 31.19
N LEU A 10 34.50 -56.63 32.06
CA LEU A 10 33.79 -55.37 32.26
C LEU A 10 34.03 -54.49 31.02
N CYS A 11 33.20 -54.64 29.99
CA CYS A 11 33.10 -53.66 28.91
C CYS A 11 32.47 -52.38 29.48
N VAL A 12 33.32 -51.45 29.93
CA VAL A 12 32.95 -50.06 30.16
C VAL A 12 32.61 -49.47 28.80
N PHE A 13 31.33 -49.53 28.41
CA PHE A 13 30.81 -48.68 27.36
C PHE A 13 30.84 -47.25 27.90
N CYS A 14 31.90 -46.51 27.59
CA CYS A 14 31.87 -45.06 27.60
C CYS A 14 30.87 -44.62 26.52
N ILE A 15 29.57 -44.65 26.85
CA ILE A 15 28.56 -43.96 26.07
C ILE A 15 28.92 -42.48 26.23
N GLY A 16 29.66 -41.94 25.26
CA GLY A 16 29.86 -40.50 25.17
C GLY A 16 28.47 -39.88 25.16
N CYS A 17 28.13 -39.16 26.23
CA CYS A 17 26.93 -38.35 26.29
C CYS A 17 27.09 -37.30 25.18
N THR A 18 26.49 -37.55 24.02
CA THR A 18 26.45 -36.56 22.95
C THR A 18 25.76 -35.34 23.54
N PRO A 19 26.37 -34.14 23.49
CA PRO A 19 25.76 -32.96 24.06
C PRO A 19 24.35 -32.80 23.48
N GLU A 20 23.40 -32.43 24.33
CA GLU A 20 22.02 -32.20 23.89
C GLU A 20 21.96 -30.99 22.95
N LEU A 21 20.96 -30.95 22.06
CA LEU A 21 20.75 -29.80 21.19
C LEU A 21 20.25 -28.63 22.04
N ASP A 22 21.05 -27.57 22.17
CA ASP A 22 20.66 -26.38 22.91
C ASP A 22 20.05 -25.32 21.98
N VAL A 23 18.81 -24.93 22.30
CA VAL A 23 18.00 -23.99 21.53
C VAL A 23 17.39 -22.96 22.47
N THR A 24 17.75 -21.70 22.27
CA THR A 24 17.04 -20.57 22.87
C THR A 24 15.94 -20.12 21.92
N ILE A 25 14.70 -20.12 22.40
CA ILE A 25 13.54 -19.64 21.63
C ILE A 25 13.30 -18.15 21.91
N ASN A 26 12.68 -17.47 20.94
CA ASN A 26 12.16 -16.13 21.14
C ASN A 26 10.73 -16.20 21.68
N ASP A 27 10.39 -15.28 22.59
CA ASP A 27 9.05 -15.14 23.16
C ASP A 27 8.30 -13.95 22.52
N ASN A 28 7.01 -13.80 22.83
CA ASN A 28 6.13 -12.72 22.32
C ASN A 28 6.08 -12.65 20.79
N ILE A 29 5.97 -13.81 20.16
CA ILE A 29 5.89 -13.91 18.70
C ILE A 29 4.49 -13.52 18.26
N VAL A 30 4.40 -12.46 17.47
CA VAL A 30 3.16 -12.03 16.80
C VAL A 30 3.32 -12.25 15.30
N ILE A 31 2.33 -12.86 14.67
CA ILE A 31 2.28 -13.03 13.22
C ILE A 31 0.97 -12.48 12.66
N GLU A 32 1.01 -12.11 11.38
CA GLU A 32 -0.19 -11.64 10.68
C GLU A 32 -1.09 -12.81 10.28
N TYR A 33 -2.39 -12.61 10.46
CA TYR A 33 -3.46 -13.40 9.87
C TYR A 33 -3.22 -13.70 8.39
N GLY A 34 -3.42 -14.97 8.01
CA GLY A 34 -3.28 -15.46 6.64
C GLY A 34 -1.86 -15.54 6.10
N HIS A 35 -0.84 -15.17 6.88
CA HIS A 35 0.55 -15.15 6.41
C HIS A 35 1.39 -16.30 6.95
N ALA A 36 2.27 -16.83 6.10
CA ALA A 36 3.22 -17.86 6.48
C ALA A 36 4.24 -17.29 7.48
N ILE A 37 4.55 -18.08 8.52
CA ILE A 37 5.55 -17.72 9.51
C ILE A 37 6.98 -17.84 8.95
N HIS A 38 7.78 -16.81 9.15
CA HIS A 38 9.23 -16.90 8.93
C HIS A 38 9.87 -17.68 10.09
N LYS A 39 10.24 -18.93 9.86
CA LYS A 39 10.77 -19.87 10.87
C LYS A 39 11.93 -19.33 11.72
N ASN A 40 12.74 -18.42 11.19
CA ASN A 40 13.86 -17.82 11.92
C ASN A 40 13.41 -16.94 13.10
N VAL A 41 12.17 -16.44 13.12
CA VAL A 41 11.66 -15.63 14.23
C VAL A 41 11.49 -16.44 15.51
N LEU A 42 11.43 -17.77 15.41
CA LEU A 42 11.22 -18.67 16.55
C LEU A 42 12.51 -18.94 17.35
N ILE A 43 13.69 -18.59 16.82
CA ILE A 43 14.99 -18.96 17.39
C ILE A 43 15.83 -17.71 17.70
N ASP A 44 16.41 -17.63 18.90
CA ASP A 44 17.56 -16.75 19.15
C ASP A 44 18.83 -17.47 18.68
N ALA A 45 19.17 -17.28 17.40
CA ALA A 45 20.31 -17.95 16.78
C ALA A 45 21.66 -17.60 17.44
N LYS A 46 21.76 -16.46 18.14
CA LYS A 46 22.99 -16.04 18.83
C LYS A 46 23.22 -16.80 20.13
N LYS A 47 22.13 -17.26 20.77
CA LYS A 47 22.14 -18.00 22.03
C LYS A 47 21.84 -19.50 21.85
N SER A 48 21.80 -19.98 20.61
CA SER A 48 21.55 -21.38 20.28
C SER A 48 22.80 -22.04 19.72
N ASN A 49 22.80 -23.38 19.63
CA ASN A 49 23.83 -24.09 18.85
C ASN A 49 23.87 -23.59 17.39
N LYS A 50 25.04 -23.71 16.76
CA LYS A 50 25.21 -23.35 15.34
C LYS A 50 24.33 -24.24 14.46
N ASN A 51 23.82 -23.66 13.36
CA ASN A 51 23.01 -24.34 12.35
C ASN A 51 21.65 -24.86 12.83
N VAL A 52 21.18 -24.43 14.00
CA VAL A 52 19.81 -24.72 14.45
C VAL A 52 18.80 -24.06 13.52
N SER A 53 17.80 -24.82 13.10
CA SER A 53 16.68 -24.39 12.26
C SER A 53 15.38 -25.06 12.70
N VAL A 54 14.24 -24.56 12.22
CA VAL A 54 12.92 -25.15 12.49
C VAL A 54 12.57 -26.16 11.40
N SER A 55 12.45 -27.43 11.75
CA SER A 55 11.99 -28.47 10.83
C SER A 55 10.47 -28.48 10.71
N LYS A 56 9.76 -28.41 11.84
CA LYS A 56 8.30 -28.60 11.91
C LYS A 56 7.64 -27.63 12.89
N ILE A 57 6.42 -27.20 12.59
CA ILE A 57 5.54 -26.42 13.47
C ILE A 57 4.18 -27.13 13.45
N GLU A 58 3.66 -27.49 14.62
CA GLU A 58 2.38 -28.17 14.80
C GLU A 58 1.45 -27.33 15.68
N GLY A 59 0.17 -27.32 15.34
CA GLY A 59 -0.86 -26.61 16.11
C GLY A 59 -1.04 -25.13 15.74
N LEU A 60 -0.25 -24.59 14.79
CA LEU A 60 -0.43 -23.23 14.29
C LEU A 60 -1.47 -23.19 13.16
N ASP A 61 -2.54 -22.43 13.36
CA ASP A 61 -3.48 -22.05 12.32
C ASP A 61 -3.36 -20.54 12.01
N ILE A 62 -2.72 -20.22 10.89
CA ILE A 62 -2.49 -18.82 10.48
C ILE A 62 -3.79 -18.10 10.09
N ASN A 63 -4.89 -18.82 9.86
CA ASN A 63 -6.20 -18.25 9.52
C ASN A 63 -7.12 -18.16 10.74
N LYS A 64 -6.56 -18.19 11.95
CA LYS A 64 -7.29 -18.06 13.20
C LYS A 64 -6.61 -17.05 14.10
N ILE A 65 -7.25 -15.90 14.30
CA ILE A 65 -6.76 -14.88 15.21
C ILE A 65 -6.71 -15.37 16.67
N GLY A 66 -5.81 -14.77 17.45
CA GLY A 66 -5.64 -14.98 18.87
C GLY A 66 -4.42 -15.80 19.24
N ARG A 67 -4.27 -16.00 20.55
CA ARG A 67 -3.16 -16.73 21.15
C ARG A 67 -3.24 -18.23 20.86
N GLN A 68 -2.14 -18.80 20.38
CA GLN A 68 -2.02 -20.22 20.04
C GLN A 68 -0.78 -20.83 20.70
N GLU A 69 -0.99 -21.96 21.38
CA GLU A 69 0.10 -22.82 21.84
C GLU A 69 0.49 -23.77 20.70
N VAL A 70 1.76 -23.76 20.32
CA VAL A 70 2.27 -24.52 19.18
C VAL A 70 3.47 -25.34 19.60
N LYS A 71 3.61 -26.51 19.00
CA LYS A 71 4.78 -27.36 19.17
C LYS A 71 5.75 -27.13 18.01
N VAL A 72 6.99 -26.78 18.33
CA VAL A 72 8.03 -26.50 17.34
C VAL A 72 9.16 -27.51 17.47
N THR A 73 9.50 -28.17 16.37
CA THR A 73 10.65 -29.07 16.28
C THR A 73 11.84 -28.33 15.68
N PHE A 74 12.93 -28.26 16.43
CA PHE A 74 14.20 -27.69 16.03
C PHE A 74 15.18 -28.79 15.64
N THR A 75 16.11 -28.49 14.73
CA THR A 75 17.15 -29.42 14.30
C THR A 75 18.43 -28.70 13.87
N ASP A 76 19.58 -29.34 14.07
CA ASP A 76 20.87 -28.95 13.47
C ASP A 76 21.27 -29.84 12.27
N GLY A 77 20.35 -30.69 11.79
CA GLY A 77 20.57 -31.69 10.74
C GLY A 77 20.89 -33.09 11.26
N SER A 78 21.33 -33.22 12.52
CA SER A 78 21.66 -34.52 13.14
C SER A 78 20.81 -34.81 14.38
N ARG A 79 20.52 -33.78 15.17
CA ARG A 79 19.76 -33.84 16.42
C ARG A 79 18.43 -33.10 16.24
N THR A 80 17.46 -33.43 17.09
CA THR A 80 16.17 -32.74 17.15
C THR A 80 15.75 -32.42 18.58
N LEU A 81 15.08 -31.29 18.78
CA LEU A 81 14.48 -30.90 20.06
C LEU A 81 13.08 -30.32 19.82
N GLU A 82 12.09 -30.75 20.60
CA GLU A 82 10.75 -30.16 20.58
C GLU A 82 10.58 -29.18 21.73
N LYS A 83 10.00 -28.00 21.46
CA LYS A 83 9.55 -27.07 22.50
C LYS A 83 8.14 -26.59 22.23
N GLN A 84 7.42 -26.30 23.31
CA GLN A 84 6.16 -25.57 23.24
C GLN A 84 6.47 -24.07 23.15
N MET A 85 5.75 -23.38 22.29
CA MET A 85 5.83 -21.93 22.10
C MET A 85 4.44 -21.33 22.07
N VAL A 86 4.35 -20.05 22.42
CA VAL A 86 3.11 -19.27 22.30
C VAL A 86 3.29 -18.28 21.15
N ILE A 87 2.35 -18.30 20.21
CA ILE A 87 2.29 -17.39 19.07
C ILE A 87 0.93 -16.69 19.09
N ASP A 88 0.94 -15.37 19.02
CA ASP A 88 -0.26 -14.56 18.89
C ASP A 88 -0.48 -14.27 17.38
N VAL A 89 -1.65 -14.63 16.84
CA VAL A 89 -2.04 -14.31 15.45
C VAL A 89 -2.94 -13.09 15.49
N GLU A 90 -2.51 -12.00 14.85
CA GLU A 90 -3.25 -10.74 14.80
C GLU A 90 -3.57 -10.35 13.37
N ASP A 91 -4.68 -9.66 13.16
CA ASP A 91 -5.01 -9.07 11.86
C ASP A 91 -4.80 -7.55 11.92
N THR A 92 -3.84 -7.06 11.14
CA THR A 92 -3.44 -5.64 11.05
C THR A 92 -3.60 -5.09 9.62
N ALA A 93 -4.07 -5.92 8.69
CA ALA A 93 -4.44 -5.54 7.35
C ALA A 93 -5.79 -4.81 7.39
N TYR A 94 -5.85 -3.65 6.74
CA TYR A 94 -7.10 -2.89 6.64
C TYR A 94 -7.61 -2.96 5.20
N PRO A 95 -8.93 -2.94 5.00
CA PRO A 95 -9.51 -2.82 3.67
C PRO A 95 -9.02 -1.58 2.90
N ILE A 96 -8.85 -1.73 1.60
CA ILE A 96 -8.41 -0.68 0.68
C ILE A 96 -9.54 -0.34 -0.28
N ILE A 97 -10.04 0.90 -0.18
CA ILE A 97 -11.08 1.45 -1.06
C ILE A 97 -10.43 2.29 -2.16
N LYS A 98 -10.70 1.97 -3.42
CA LYS A 98 -10.25 2.76 -4.57
C LYS A 98 -11.45 3.24 -5.39
N PHE A 99 -11.45 4.53 -5.70
CA PHE A 99 -12.45 5.15 -6.58
C PHE A 99 -11.93 5.27 -8.01
N LYS A 100 -12.84 5.32 -8.99
CA LYS A 100 -12.50 5.67 -10.38
C LYS A 100 -12.11 7.15 -10.47
N LYS A 101 -12.82 8.01 -9.75
CA LYS A 101 -12.56 9.46 -9.66
C LYS A 101 -12.73 9.94 -8.21
N LYS A 102 -11.87 10.87 -7.78
CA LYS A 102 -12.05 11.59 -6.50
C LYS A 102 -13.19 12.60 -6.54
N VAL A 103 -13.50 13.12 -7.74
CA VAL A 103 -14.60 14.06 -7.99
C VAL A 103 -15.40 13.59 -9.20
N VAL A 104 -16.70 13.44 -9.02
CA VAL A 104 -17.68 13.16 -10.07
C VAL A 104 -18.48 14.44 -10.32
N THR A 105 -18.70 14.78 -11.57
CA THR A 105 -19.48 15.97 -11.96
C THR A 105 -20.74 15.52 -12.67
N LEU A 106 -21.88 16.02 -12.22
CA LEU A 106 -23.19 15.75 -12.77
C LEU A 106 -23.88 17.05 -13.17
N ASN A 107 -24.79 16.99 -14.13
CA ASN A 107 -25.77 18.05 -14.35
C ASN A 107 -26.95 17.90 -13.37
N THR A 108 -27.70 18.98 -13.18
CA THR A 108 -28.95 18.92 -12.41
C THR A 108 -29.90 17.87 -13.02
N ASP A 109 -30.52 17.06 -12.17
CA ASP A 109 -31.46 15.97 -12.50
C ASP A 109 -30.84 14.76 -13.21
N GLU A 110 -29.50 14.71 -13.36
CA GLU A 110 -28.81 13.55 -13.93
C GLU A 110 -28.94 12.33 -13.00
N LYS A 111 -29.40 11.19 -13.56
CA LYS A 111 -29.46 9.92 -12.83
C LYS A 111 -28.04 9.39 -12.60
N TYR A 112 -27.72 9.06 -11.36
CA TYR A 112 -26.38 8.61 -11.00
C TYR A 112 -26.42 7.55 -9.89
N ASP A 113 -25.86 6.37 -10.18
CA ASP A 113 -25.60 5.34 -9.17
C ASP A 113 -24.18 5.53 -8.63
N VAL A 114 -24.08 5.82 -7.33
CA VAL A 114 -22.81 6.05 -6.62
C VAL A 114 -21.85 4.86 -6.69
N ARG A 115 -22.38 3.64 -6.84
CA ARG A 115 -21.57 2.41 -6.97
C ARG A 115 -20.71 2.41 -8.22
N ASN A 116 -21.15 3.13 -9.27
CA ASN A 116 -20.41 3.20 -10.53
C ASN A 116 -19.03 3.86 -10.39
N ASN A 117 -18.79 4.64 -9.34
CA ASN A 117 -17.49 5.25 -9.08
C ASN A 117 -16.57 4.41 -8.18
N ILE A 118 -17.03 3.27 -7.68
CA ILE A 118 -16.17 2.32 -6.98
C ILE A 118 -15.32 1.58 -8.02
N LYS A 119 -13.99 1.59 -7.83
CA LYS A 119 -13.06 0.80 -8.66
C LYS A 119 -12.82 -0.56 -8.04
N THR A 120 -12.44 -0.59 -6.76
CA THR A 120 -12.23 -1.82 -5.98
C THR A 120 -12.45 -1.54 -4.51
N VAL A 121 -12.92 -2.54 -3.76
CA VAL A 121 -12.87 -2.57 -2.30
C VAL A 121 -12.32 -3.95 -1.94
N LYS A 122 -11.09 -3.99 -1.46
CA LYS A 122 -10.39 -5.26 -1.18
C LYS A 122 -9.64 -5.18 0.13
N ASP A 123 -9.61 -6.27 0.87
CA ASP A 123 -8.62 -6.50 1.91
C ASP A 123 -7.37 -7.19 1.33
N PRO A 124 -6.14 -6.86 1.77
CA PRO A 124 -4.93 -7.54 1.33
C PRO A 124 -4.90 -9.05 1.58
N VAL A 125 -5.58 -9.54 2.62
CA VAL A 125 -5.62 -10.95 3.01
C VAL A 125 -6.93 -11.62 2.59
N ASP A 126 -8.07 -10.99 2.88
CA ASP A 126 -9.39 -11.57 2.57
C ASP A 126 -9.82 -11.41 1.10
N GLY A 127 -9.15 -10.53 0.35
CA GLY A 127 -9.45 -10.29 -1.06
C GLY A 127 -10.63 -9.35 -1.29
N ASP A 128 -11.48 -9.64 -2.28
CA ASP A 128 -12.59 -8.75 -2.66
C ASP A 128 -13.71 -8.73 -1.61
N LEU A 129 -14.06 -7.53 -1.13
CA LEU A 129 -15.16 -7.36 -0.19
C LEU A 129 -16.48 -7.13 -0.92
N ALA A 130 -17.52 -7.84 -0.50
CA ALA A 130 -18.84 -7.76 -1.12
C ALA A 130 -19.58 -6.47 -0.74
N TYR A 131 -20.33 -5.92 -1.69
CA TYR A 131 -21.23 -4.79 -1.44
C TYR A 131 -22.50 -5.22 -0.70
N SER A 132 -22.99 -4.36 0.19
CA SER A 132 -24.28 -4.49 0.87
C SER A 132 -25.02 -3.15 0.91
N ASP A 133 -26.33 -3.18 0.71
CA ASP A 133 -27.21 -2.01 0.86
C ASP A 133 -27.39 -1.60 2.33
N LYS A 134 -27.05 -2.49 3.27
CA LYS A 134 -27.09 -2.23 4.71
C LYS A 134 -25.67 -2.10 5.24
N LYS A 135 -25.54 -1.40 6.38
CA LYS A 135 -24.30 -1.38 7.15
C LYS A 135 -23.80 -2.80 7.38
N THR A 136 -22.56 -3.06 6.97
CA THR A 136 -21.90 -4.36 7.17
C THR A 136 -21.27 -4.41 8.55
N GLU A 137 -21.55 -5.47 9.29
CA GLU A 137 -20.92 -5.70 10.60
C GLU A 137 -19.53 -6.34 10.46
N LYS A 138 -19.30 -7.09 9.36
CA LYS A 138 -18.00 -7.67 8.97
C LYS A 138 -18.05 -8.14 7.50
N ASN A 139 -16.87 -8.39 6.92
CA ASN A 139 -16.64 -8.98 5.61
C ASN A 139 -17.50 -8.37 4.47
N GLY A 140 -17.41 -7.06 4.30
CA GLY A 140 -18.14 -6.36 3.26
C GLY A 140 -18.09 -4.85 3.39
N TYR A 141 -18.65 -4.17 2.42
CA TYR A 141 -18.69 -2.72 2.38
C TYR A 141 -20.08 -2.18 2.03
N TYR A 142 -20.35 -0.96 2.45
CA TYR A 142 -21.56 -0.23 2.13
C TYR A 142 -21.24 1.23 1.79
N ILE A 143 -22.19 1.90 1.16
CA ILE A 143 -22.06 3.29 0.74
C ILE A 143 -23.10 4.14 1.46
N ASP A 144 -22.64 5.17 2.16
CA ASP A 144 -23.47 6.22 2.71
C ASP A 144 -23.45 7.42 1.76
N SER A 145 -24.57 7.65 1.08
CA SER A 145 -24.74 8.80 0.17
C SER A 145 -25.09 10.10 0.91
N GLY A 146 -25.28 10.04 2.22
CA GLY A 146 -25.60 11.19 3.06
C GLY A 146 -26.78 12.01 2.52
N LYS A 147 -26.53 13.31 2.29
CA LYS A 147 -27.52 14.28 1.79
C LYS A 147 -27.41 14.53 0.28
N LEU A 148 -26.80 13.61 -0.48
CA LEU A 148 -26.66 13.75 -1.93
C LEU A 148 -28.02 14.06 -2.57
N ASN A 149 -28.09 15.20 -3.28
CA ASN A 149 -29.29 15.63 -3.97
C ASN A 149 -28.92 16.07 -5.39
N THR A 150 -29.22 15.23 -6.38
CA THR A 150 -28.92 15.51 -7.79
C THR A 150 -29.79 16.61 -8.41
N LYS A 151 -30.87 17.03 -7.72
CA LYS A 151 -31.77 18.10 -8.17
C LYS A 151 -31.32 19.49 -7.74
N LYS A 152 -30.36 19.58 -6.81
CA LYS A 152 -29.85 20.85 -6.29
C LYS A 152 -28.37 20.99 -6.63
N ALA A 153 -28.01 22.12 -7.23
CA ALA A 153 -26.61 22.41 -7.48
C ALA A 153 -25.84 22.54 -6.15
N GLY A 154 -24.68 21.93 -6.09
CA GLY A 154 -23.90 21.84 -4.86
C GLY A 154 -22.76 20.83 -4.97
N THR A 155 -21.94 20.77 -3.93
CA THR A 155 -20.94 19.72 -3.75
C THR A 155 -21.39 18.85 -2.58
N TYR A 156 -21.46 17.55 -2.83
CA TYR A 156 -21.90 16.54 -1.88
C TYR A 156 -20.76 15.55 -1.64
N GLU A 157 -20.68 15.01 -0.44
CA GLU A 157 -19.71 13.98 -0.09
C GLU A 157 -20.43 12.64 0.06
N VAL A 158 -19.87 11.60 -0.57
CA VAL A 158 -20.32 10.22 -0.46
C VAL A 158 -19.24 9.45 0.27
N MET A 159 -19.59 8.76 1.35
CA MET A 159 -18.67 7.96 2.14
C MET A 159 -18.87 6.48 1.86
N VAL A 160 -17.75 5.75 1.80
CA VAL A 160 -17.70 4.31 1.65
C VAL A 160 -17.03 3.73 2.88
N PHE A 161 -17.66 2.73 3.45
CA PHE A 161 -17.23 2.04 4.65
C PHE A 161 -17.01 0.58 4.31
N ALA A 162 -15.84 0.04 4.66
CA ALA A 162 -15.49 -1.35 4.44
C ALA A 162 -15.02 -1.98 5.75
N LYS A 163 -15.39 -3.25 5.96
CA LYS A 163 -14.89 -4.08 7.05
C LYS A 163 -14.43 -5.42 6.51
N ASP A 164 -13.30 -5.92 6.98
CA ASP A 164 -12.79 -7.25 6.66
C ASP A 164 -13.44 -8.35 7.54
N VAL A 165 -12.95 -9.59 7.44
CA VAL A 165 -13.47 -10.73 8.20
C VAL A 165 -13.26 -10.58 9.71
N ASN A 166 -12.15 -9.99 10.14
CA ASN A 166 -11.77 -9.87 11.55
C ASN A 166 -12.19 -8.53 12.19
N GLY A 167 -12.78 -7.64 11.42
CA GLY A 167 -13.39 -6.39 11.87
C GLY A 167 -12.55 -5.13 11.68
N ASN A 168 -11.41 -5.17 10.98
CA ASN A 168 -10.70 -3.93 10.68
C ASN A 168 -11.50 -3.07 9.71
N GLU A 169 -11.60 -1.77 10.04
CA GLU A 169 -12.45 -0.84 9.31
C GLU A 169 -11.65 0.14 8.46
N ALA A 170 -12.10 0.37 7.23
CA ALA A 170 -11.62 1.46 6.39
C ALA A 170 -12.76 2.36 5.93
N LYS A 171 -12.45 3.66 5.81
CA LYS A 171 -13.39 4.70 5.39
C LYS A 171 -12.73 5.57 4.33
N ALA A 172 -13.44 5.84 3.25
CA ALA A 172 -12.97 6.73 2.20
C ALA A 172 -14.14 7.48 1.57
N SER A 173 -13.89 8.69 1.08
CA SER A 173 -14.93 9.52 0.47
C SER A 173 -14.56 10.03 -0.91
N PHE A 174 -15.58 10.33 -1.71
CA PHE A 174 -15.44 11.07 -2.96
C PHE A 174 -16.50 12.16 -3.06
N LYS A 175 -16.20 13.19 -3.84
CA LYS A 175 -17.10 14.34 -4.02
C LYS A 175 -17.98 14.17 -5.27
N VAL A 176 -19.24 14.56 -5.16
CA VAL A 176 -20.17 14.69 -6.27
C VAL A 176 -20.54 16.16 -6.41
N VAL A 177 -20.19 16.76 -7.55
CA VAL A 177 -20.47 18.16 -7.86
C VAL A 177 -21.64 18.20 -8.85
N VAL A 178 -22.78 18.72 -8.40
CA VAL A 178 -23.96 18.95 -9.23
C VAL A 178 -23.90 20.38 -9.76
N LYS A 179 -23.72 20.52 -11.08
CA LYS A 179 -23.69 21.81 -11.76
C LYS A 179 -25.11 22.35 -11.95
N LYS A 180 -25.23 23.69 -11.89
CA LYS A 180 -26.46 24.37 -12.29
C LYS A 180 -26.75 24.10 -13.77
N LYS A 181 -28.01 23.85 -14.09
CA LYS A 181 -28.50 23.85 -15.46
C LYS A 181 -28.15 25.20 -16.10
N LYS A 182 -27.47 25.21 -17.26
CA LYS A 182 -27.32 26.44 -18.04
C LYS A 182 -28.72 26.85 -18.47
N VAL A 183 -29.20 27.99 -17.97
CA VAL A 183 -30.41 28.61 -18.50
C VAL A 183 -30.04 29.17 -19.86
N VAL A 184 -30.43 28.47 -20.92
CA VAL A 184 -30.48 29.08 -22.25
C VAL A 184 -31.61 30.09 -22.14
N LYS A 185 -31.27 31.38 -22.08
CA LYS A 185 -32.30 32.43 -22.18
C LYS A 185 -33.03 32.20 -23.51
N PRO A 186 -34.37 32.14 -23.53
CA PRO A 186 -35.09 32.23 -24.79
C PRO A 186 -34.64 33.52 -25.46
N VAL A 187 -34.15 33.42 -26.70
CA VAL A 187 -34.12 34.60 -27.57
C VAL A 187 -35.57 35.04 -27.67
N SER A 188 -35.85 36.23 -27.16
CA SER A 188 -37.15 36.86 -27.33
C SER A 188 -37.34 37.04 -28.83
N GLU A 189 -38.26 36.30 -29.42
CA GLU A 189 -38.76 36.64 -30.76
C GLU A 189 -39.40 38.03 -30.67
N PRO A 190 -39.06 38.97 -31.57
CA PRO A 190 -39.74 40.24 -31.63
C PRO A 190 -41.17 40.02 -32.15
N THR A 191 -42.16 40.20 -31.28
CA THR A 191 -43.56 40.44 -31.66
C THR A 191 -43.67 41.76 -32.41
N ASN A 192 -44.09 41.70 -33.68
CA ASN A 192 -44.70 42.83 -34.39
C ASN A 192 -45.91 42.31 -35.17
N ASN A 193 -47.11 42.65 -34.70
CA ASN A 193 -48.36 42.59 -35.46
C ASN A 193 -48.79 44.04 -35.75
N GLY A 194 -49.09 44.36 -37.02
CA GLY A 194 -49.61 45.68 -37.37
C GLY A 194 -49.66 46.14 -38.84
N VAL A 195 -50.00 45.26 -39.79
CA VAL A 195 -50.95 45.48 -40.92
C VAL A 195 -50.69 46.57 -42.01
N SER A 196 -50.50 46.07 -43.24
CA SER A 196 -51.10 46.44 -44.56
C SER A 196 -50.37 47.26 -45.66
N ASN A 197 -50.21 46.53 -46.79
CA ASN A 197 -50.38 46.85 -48.22
C ASN A 197 -49.49 47.88 -48.94
N SER A 198 -48.69 47.43 -49.92
CA SER A 198 -49.18 47.19 -51.30
C SER A 198 -48.07 46.70 -52.27
N ASN A 199 -48.51 45.86 -53.22
CA ASN A 199 -47.96 45.58 -54.56
C ASN A 199 -46.73 44.65 -54.74
N THR A 200 -47.06 43.41 -55.09
CA THR A 200 -46.37 42.48 -56.02
C THR A 200 -46.27 43.09 -57.44
N PRO A 201 -45.49 42.56 -58.43
CA PRO A 201 -45.16 41.13 -58.55
C PRO A 201 -43.80 40.71 -59.16
N ASN A 202 -43.54 39.41 -58.97
CA ASN A 202 -42.89 38.46 -59.89
C ASN A 202 -41.37 38.59 -60.07
N VAL A 203 -40.55 37.54 -59.94
CA VAL A 203 -40.49 36.36 -60.82
C VAL A 203 -39.52 35.30 -60.22
N SER A 204 -39.89 34.02 -60.36
CA SER A 204 -39.12 32.74 -60.38
C SER A 204 -37.79 32.64 -59.61
N GLY A 205 -37.53 31.62 -58.81
CA GLY A 205 -37.89 30.22 -58.96
C GLY A 205 -36.63 29.37 -58.78
N GLN A 206 -36.84 28.15 -58.31
CA GLN A 206 -35.96 26.98 -58.43
C GLN A 206 -35.18 26.52 -57.17
N SER A 207 -35.82 25.56 -56.52
CA SER A 207 -35.29 24.40 -55.81
C SER A 207 -34.06 23.76 -56.47
N ASN A 208 -33.12 23.22 -55.67
CA ASN A 208 -32.84 21.77 -55.65
C ASN A 208 -31.80 21.36 -54.59
N ASN A 209 -32.19 20.37 -53.79
CA ASN A 209 -31.30 19.42 -53.10
C ASN A 209 -30.52 18.59 -54.13
N ASN A 210 -29.27 18.18 -53.85
CA ASN A 210 -28.91 16.78 -53.55
C ASN A 210 -27.39 16.60 -53.27
N THR A 211 -27.12 15.44 -52.69
CA THR A 211 -25.96 14.85 -52.00
C THR A 211 -24.78 14.37 -52.86
N ASN A 212 -23.64 14.18 -52.14
CA ASN A 212 -22.52 13.23 -52.34
C ASN A 212 -21.71 13.30 -53.66
N THR A 213 -20.38 13.12 -53.71
CA THR A 213 -19.57 12.01 -53.17
C THR A 213 -18.07 12.26 -53.40
N SER A 214 -17.24 11.52 -52.66
CA SER A 214 -15.90 10.98 -53.01
C SER A 214 -14.66 11.86 -52.78
N ASN A 215 -13.82 11.53 -51.79
CA ASN A 215 -12.82 10.44 -51.74
C ASN A 215 -11.53 10.77 -52.50
N ASN A 216 -10.42 10.98 -51.79
CA ASN A 216 -9.30 10.01 -51.69
C ASN A 216 -8.21 10.62 -50.76
N THR A 217 -7.93 10.09 -49.56
CA THR A 217 -7.01 8.97 -49.21
C THR A 217 -5.58 9.08 -49.75
N ASN A 218 -4.60 9.23 -48.85
CA ASN A 218 -3.65 8.17 -48.41
C ASN A 218 -2.42 8.80 -47.73
N LYS A 219 -2.12 8.46 -46.46
CA LYS A 219 -1.32 7.29 -45.99
C LYS A 219 0.18 7.60 -46.16
N GLY A 220 1.05 7.62 -45.16
CA GLY A 220 1.11 6.89 -43.88
C GLY A 220 2.45 6.13 -43.84
N ASN A 221 3.10 6.10 -42.67
CA ASN A 221 4.13 5.16 -42.16
C ASN A 221 5.21 5.92 -41.37
N ALA A 222 5.97 5.37 -40.44
CA ALA A 222 5.93 4.25 -39.48
C ALA A 222 7.37 4.18 -38.91
N SER A 223 7.49 4.07 -37.59
CA SER A 223 8.59 3.58 -36.73
C SER A 223 10.03 3.42 -37.25
N ASN A 224 11.02 3.77 -36.40
CA ASN A 224 12.01 2.77 -35.96
C ASN A 224 12.80 3.11 -34.68
N SER A 225 13.20 2.03 -34.01
CA SER A 225 13.95 1.87 -32.76
C SER A 225 15.48 1.96 -32.96
N THR A 226 16.28 2.30 -31.93
CA THR A 226 17.30 1.42 -31.30
C THR A 226 18.30 2.13 -30.35
N ASN A 227 18.60 1.44 -29.23
CA ASN A 227 19.84 1.31 -28.43
C ASN A 227 20.64 2.54 -27.92
N LYS A 228 20.90 2.59 -26.60
CA LYS A 228 22.18 2.19 -25.95
C LYS A 228 22.23 2.61 -24.46
N VAL A 229 22.67 1.71 -23.57
CA VAL A 229 23.03 1.90 -22.14
C VAL A 229 24.48 1.39 -21.98
N PRO A 230 25.21 1.61 -20.87
CA PRO A 230 25.75 2.84 -20.26
C PRO A 230 27.31 2.81 -20.25
N ALA A 231 27.97 3.84 -19.69
CA ALA A 231 29.37 3.75 -19.28
C ALA A 231 29.52 3.98 -17.76
N LYS A 232 30.27 3.09 -17.12
CA LYS A 232 30.69 3.07 -15.70
C LYS A 232 31.89 3.98 -15.44
N ASN A 233 32.02 4.47 -14.20
CA ASN A 233 33.18 4.38 -13.28
C ASN A 233 32.99 5.46 -12.18
N ASP A 234 32.83 5.10 -10.91
CA ASP A 234 33.78 4.58 -9.91
C ASP A 234 34.56 5.66 -9.13
N THR A 235 34.59 5.45 -7.80
CA THR A 235 35.53 5.94 -6.75
C THR A 235 35.47 7.42 -6.32
N SER A 236 35.02 7.74 -5.08
CA SER A 236 35.77 7.84 -3.78
C SER A 236 36.70 9.07 -3.71
N SER A 237 36.95 9.84 -2.63
CA SER A 237 36.65 9.83 -1.19
C SER A 237 37.18 11.16 -0.57
N SER A 238 36.85 11.40 0.71
CA SER A 238 37.38 12.39 1.69
C SER A 238 36.82 13.83 1.58
N GLY A 239 36.46 14.57 2.63
CA GLY A 239 36.54 14.54 4.11
C GLY A 239 36.28 16.02 4.53
N ASN A 240 35.81 16.46 5.70
CA ASN A 240 35.81 15.94 7.06
C ASN A 240 35.00 16.92 7.97
N LYS A 241 34.42 16.40 9.08
CA LYS A 241 34.11 17.07 10.39
C LYS A 241 32.98 18.13 10.43
N THR A 242 32.06 18.18 11.40
CA THR A 242 31.91 17.59 12.76
C THR A 242 30.45 17.76 13.23
N ASN A 243 29.87 16.76 13.90
CA ASN A 243 29.36 16.86 15.28
C ASN A 243 28.88 15.51 15.81
N LYS A 244 29.31 15.22 17.04
CA LYS A 244 29.19 14.02 17.87
C LYS A 244 27.74 13.49 17.98
N PRO A 245 27.45 12.21 17.66
CA PRO A 245 26.16 11.59 17.99
C PRO A 245 26.15 11.16 19.48
N PRO A 246 24.99 11.10 20.14
CA PRO A 246 24.91 10.53 21.47
C PRO A 246 25.26 9.04 21.40
N SER A 247 26.18 8.66 22.26
CA SER A 247 26.56 7.28 22.56
C SER A 247 25.33 6.46 22.92
N GLY A 248 25.06 5.44 22.11
CA GLY A 248 24.00 4.46 22.32
C GLY A 248 23.96 3.49 21.17
N ASN A 249 25.04 2.74 20.94
CA ASN A 249 25.04 1.59 20.03
C ASN A 249 24.12 0.50 20.60
N LYS A 250 22.81 0.60 20.34
CA LYS A 250 21.95 -0.57 20.21
C LYS A 250 21.92 -0.96 18.74
N LYS A 251 22.62 -2.05 18.39
CA LYS A 251 22.22 -2.83 17.21
C LYS A 251 20.90 -3.48 17.59
N ASP A 252 19.81 -2.81 17.22
CA ASP A 252 18.45 -3.22 17.54
C ASP A 252 18.17 -4.63 17.05
N ASP A 253 17.43 -5.28 17.91
CA ASP A 253 17.15 -6.68 18.12
C ASP A 253 15.75 -6.99 17.59
N GLY A 254 15.67 -7.52 16.38
CA GLY A 254 14.59 -8.44 16.02
C GLY A 254 13.16 -7.90 15.94
N LYS A 255 12.93 -6.61 15.66
CA LYS A 255 11.60 -6.17 15.19
C LYS A 255 11.49 -6.44 13.68
N LEU A 256 10.94 -7.60 13.33
CA LEU A 256 10.74 -8.06 11.95
C LEU A 256 9.33 -7.72 11.49
N CYS A 257 9.14 -7.49 10.19
CA CYS A 257 7.84 -7.22 9.59
C CYS A 257 7.53 -8.26 8.51
N PRO A 258 6.94 -9.40 8.87
CA PRO A 258 6.62 -10.46 7.92
C PRO A 258 5.80 -10.00 6.69
N LEU A 259 5.06 -8.90 6.83
CA LEU A 259 4.23 -8.26 5.80
C LEU A 259 4.93 -7.20 4.97
N ALA A 260 6.23 -7.04 5.16
CA ALA A 260 6.98 -6.00 4.51
C ALA A 260 6.81 -6.09 2.99
N TYR A 261 6.33 -5.00 2.41
CA TYR A 261 6.39 -4.78 0.97
C TYR A 261 7.84 -4.71 0.48
N TYR A 262 8.76 -4.23 1.33
CA TYR A 262 10.17 -4.01 0.97
C TYR A 262 11.13 -5.03 1.59
N ASP A 263 11.19 -5.17 2.92
CA ASP A 263 12.13 -6.08 3.59
C ASP A 263 11.53 -6.74 4.85
N PRO A 264 11.24 -8.05 4.85
CA PRO A 264 10.60 -8.70 5.98
C PRO A 264 11.47 -8.75 7.26
N TYR A 265 12.76 -8.40 7.14
CA TYR A 265 13.69 -8.38 8.26
C TYR A 265 13.85 -7.00 8.91
N GLN A 266 13.05 -6.01 8.51
CA GLN A 266 12.98 -4.68 9.12
C GLN A 266 11.64 -4.47 9.87
N PRO A 267 11.57 -3.56 10.86
CA PRO A 267 10.31 -3.26 11.56
C PRO A 267 9.19 -2.81 10.61
N CYS A 268 7.92 -3.05 10.96
CA CYS A 268 6.80 -2.69 10.07
C CYS A 268 6.66 -1.18 9.90
N ASP A 269 7.09 -0.41 10.89
CA ASP A 269 7.13 1.04 10.88
C ASP A 269 8.47 1.61 10.39
N ALA A 270 9.44 0.76 10.03
CA ALA A 270 10.71 1.20 9.47
C ALA A 270 10.44 2.02 8.20
N ILE A 271 11.03 3.21 8.13
CA ILE A 271 10.83 4.12 7.01
C ILE A 271 11.68 3.65 5.83
N ILE A 272 11.00 3.23 4.76
CA ILE A 272 11.59 2.82 3.49
C ILE A 272 11.24 3.88 2.44
N GLY A 273 12.26 4.52 1.88
CA GLY A 273 12.06 5.55 0.87
C GLY A 273 13.31 5.85 0.04
N PRO A 274 13.18 6.70 -0.99
CA PRO A 274 14.27 6.96 -1.92
C PRO A 274 15.48 7.52 -1.18
N LYS A 275 16.66 6.93 -1.43
CA LYS A 275 17.93 7.48 -0.94
C LYS A 275 18.14 8.86 -1.59
N GLY A 276 18.54 9.85 -0.80
CA GLY A 276 18.88 11.21 -1.29
C GLY A 276 17.92 12.33 -0.86
N GLY A 277 16.88 12.03 -0.10
CA GLY A 277 16.05 13.06 0.54
C GLY A 277 16.76 13.74 1.72
N TYR A 278 16.46 15.01 1.95
CA TYR A 278 16.91 15.81 3.09
C TYR A 278 15.83 15.82 4.18
N GLY A 279 16.22 15.41 5.39
CA GLY A 279 15.35 15.41 6.57
C GLY A 279 14.24 14.35 6.53
N VAL A 280 13.62 14.11 7.69
CA VAL A 280 12.43 13.26 7.86
C VAL A 280 11.42 14.03 8.71
N TYR A 281 10.26 14.29 8.15
CA TYR A 281 9.24 15.15 8.76
C TYR A 281 7.94 14.38 8.98
N PRO A 282 7.25 14.58 10.12
CA PRO A 282 6.00 13.89 10.41
C PRO A 282 4.83 14.34 9.53
N THR A 283 4.90 15.56 8.98
CA THR A 283 3.87 16.13 8.10
C THR A 283 4.51 16.75 6.87
N MET A 284 3.74 16.82 5.78
CA MET A 284 4.16 17.48 4.54
C MET A 284 4.42 18.98 4.75
N GLU A 285 3.64 19.61 5.63
CA GLU A 285 3.78 21.02 5.99
C GLU A 285 5.10 21.30 6.73
N ALA A 286 5.49 20.43 7.66
CA ALA A 286 6.78 20.56 8.34
C ALA A 286 7.95 20.44 7.35
N ALA A 287 7.86 19.54 6.37
CA ALA A 287 8.86 19.42 5.31
C ALA A 287 8.89 20.67 4.41
N LEU A 288 7.74 21.20 4.02
CA LEU A 288 7.65 22.42 3.20
C LEU A 288 8.27 23.63 3.91
N ASN A 289 7.90 23.84 5.17
CA ASN A 289 8.38 24.97 5.96
C ASN A 289 9.90 24.93 6.13
N ASP A 290 10.48 23.75 6.38
CA ASP A 290 11.94 23.63 6.50
C ASP A 290 12.64 23.79 5.14
N GLY A 291 12.03 23.33 4.04
CA GLY A 291 12.52 23.56 2.69
C GLY A 291 12.58 25.04 2.33
N TYR A 292 11.51 25.81 2.60
CA TYR A 292 11.53 27.26 2.38
C TYR A 292 12.53 27.97 3.28
N ARG A 293 12.62 27.58 4.56
CA ARG A 293 13.63 28.11 5.48
C ARG A 293 15.04 27.91 4.93
N LEU A 294 15.37 26.73 4.40
CA LEU A 294 16.69 26.44 3.83
C LEU A 294 16.94 27.16 2.49
N TRP A 295 15.89 27.36 1.70
CA TRP A 295 15.94 28.12 0.46
C TRP A 295 16.32 29.59 0.68
N GLU A 296 15.89 30.19 1.80
CA GLU A 296 16.15 31.59 2.15
C GLU A 296 17.52 31.83 2.81
N ILE A 297 18.18 30.80 3.36
CA ILE A 297 19.44 30.99 4.07
C ILE A 297 20.59 31.13 3.06
N GLU A 298 21.04 32.37 2.90
CA GLU A 298 22.26 32.73 2.17
C GLU A 298 23.47 31.93 2.66
N ASN A 299 24.35 31.52 1.74
CA ASN A 299 25.55 30.71 2.01
C ASN A 299 25.31 29.22 2.38
N THR A 300 24.13 28.68 2.09
CA THR A 300 23.90 27.21 2.14
C THR A 300 23.91 26.62 0.72
N PRO A 301 24.21 25.31 0.57
CA PRO A 301 24.08 24.62 -0.73
C PRO A 301 22.63 24.50 -1.23
N TYR A 302 21.66 24.97 -0.45
CA TYR A 302 20.23 24.93 -0.70
C TYR A 302 19.66 26.31 -1.09
N TYR A 303 20.47 27.37 -0.93
CA TYR A 303 20.07 28.73 -1.24
C TYR A 303 19.62 28.85 -2.70
N ASN A 304 18.42 29.42 -2.88
CA ASN A 304 17.79 29.62 -4.18
C ASN A 304 17.65 28.34 -5.05
N ARG A 305 17.71 27.15 -4.44
CA ARG A 305 17.60 25.86 -5.13
C ARG A 305 16.16 25.36 -5.12
N GLY A 306 15.64 24.97 -6.28
CA GLY A 306 14.28 24.39 -6.34
C GLY A 306 14.20 23.10 -5.52
N PHE A 307 13.06 22.84 -4.87
CA PHE A 307 12.84 21.60 -4.14
C PHE A 307 11.41 21.08 -4.30
N THR A 308 11.23 19.81 -3.99
CA THR A 308 9.93 19.14 -3.89
C THR A 308 9.85 18.37 -2.57
N VAL A 309 8.62 18.09 -2.11
CA VAL A 309 8.40 17.23 -0.94
C VAL A 309 7.87 15.89 -1.42
N GLY A 310 8.57 14.82 -1.05
CA GLY A 310 8.16 13.45 -1.33
C GLY A 310 7.66 12.73 -0.08
N THR A 311 6.79 11.75 -0.29
CA THR A 311 6.30 10.86 0.77
C THR A 311 7.29 9.72 1.00
N LEU A 312 7.63 9.47 2.26
CA LEU A 312 8.32 8.28 2.71
C LEU A 312 7.29 7.26 3.21
N PHE A 313 7.47 6.01 2.80
CA PHE A 313 6.58 4.92 3.18
C PHE A 313 7.21 4.12 4.31
N ASN A 314 6.41 3.40 5.08
CA ASN A 314 6.94 2.38 5.96
C ASN A 314 7.16 1.07 5.20
N ASN A 315 7.68 0.08 5.91
CA ASN A 315 7.96 -1.24 5.37
C ASN A 315 6.69 -1.97 4.86
N LEU A 316 5.49 -1.57 5.31
CA LEU A 316 4.18 -2.02 4.81
C LEU A 316 3.66 -1.24 3.57
N ASN A 317 4.48 -0.38 2.97
CA ASN A 317 4.09 0.52 1.88
C ASN A 317 2.94 1.49 2.24
N ARG A 318 2.84 1.89 3.51
CA ARG A 318 1.90 2.90 4.00
C ARG A 318 2.63 4.24 4.19
N PRO A 319 2.05 5.39 3.81
CA PRO A 319 2.66 6.70 4.08
C PRO A 319 3.00 6.86 5.57
N LYS A 320 4.25 7.24 5.88
CA LYS A 320 4.74 7.32 7.26
C LYS A 320 5.36 8.67 7.61
N ALA A 321 6.07 9.28 6.66
CA ALA A 321 6.76 10.55 6.84
C ALA A 321 6.95 11.26 5.50
N TYR A 322 7.62 12.40 5.51
CA TYR A 322 7.92 13.22 4.34
C TYR A 322 9.40 13.62 4.33
N THR A 323 9.95 13.91 3.16
CA THR A 323 11.33 14.37 2.98
C THR A 323 11.43 15.38 1.86
N ILE A 324 12.50 16.18 1.84
CA ILE A 324 12.75 17.21 0.83
C ILE A 324 13.69 16.64 -0.24
N PHE A 325 13.35 16.81 -1.51
CA PHE A 325 14.23 16.52 -2.64
C PHE A 325 14.63 17.82 -3.33
N TRP A 326 15.92 18.13 -3.34
CA TRP A 326 16.48 19.29 -4.02
C TRP A 326 16.71 18.96 -5.50
N ASN A 327 16.34 19.89 -6.39
CA ASN A 327 16.58 19.82 -7.84
C ASN A 327 18.02 20.25 -8.13
#